data_AF-A0A1F9LJD7-F1
#
_entry.id   AF-A0A1F9LJD7-F1
#
_cell.length_a   1.000
_cell.length_b   1.000
_cell.length_c   1.000
_cell.angle_alpha   90.00
_cell.angle_beta   90.00
_cell.angle_gamma   90.00
#
_symmetry.space_group_name_H-M   'P 1'
#
loop_
_entity.id
_entity.type
_entity.pdbx_description
1 polymer ?
#
loop_
_entity_poly.entity_id
_entity_poly.type
_entity_poly.pdbx_seq_one_letter_code
_entity_poly.pdbx_strand_id
1 'polypeptide(L)'
;EKGFLTLKGISRGAKRSEYEYEIPLADADDILNDLAEKPVIEKTRRRIEYKGLFWEIDEFSGENQGLILAEVELDAEDQAIELPPWIGEEVTHDPRYYNSNLVLHPYTKWDLT
;
A
#
# COMPACT_ATOMS: atom_id res chain seq x y z
N GLU A 1 -11.35 17.83 0.99
CA GLU A 1 -10.29 16.89 0.56
C GLU A 1 -8.96 17.38 1.12
N LYS A 2 -7.96 16.50 1.23
CA LYS A 2 -6.64 16.78 1.82
C LYS A 2 -5.55 16.12 0.95
N GLY A 3 -4.39 16.75 0.87
CA GLY A 3 -3.19 16.19 0.23
C GLY A 3 -2.13 15.82 1.26
N PHE A 4 -1.40 14.75 1.02
CA PHE A 4 -0.28 14.33 1.86
C PHE A 4 0.93 14.01 0.99
N LEU A 5 2.11 14.42 1.45
CA LEU A 5 3.38 14.01 0.88
C LEU A 5 4.12 13.12 1.88
N THR A 6 4.39 11.89 1.45
CA THR A 6 5.05 10.89 2.30
C THR A 6 6.44 10.59 1.77
N LEU A 7 7.46 10.81 2.60
CA LEU A 7 8.85 10.49 2.31
C LEU A 7 9.22 9.18 2.99
N LYS A 8 9.61 8.17 2.19
CA LYS A 8 9.92 6.82 2.66
C LYS A 8 11.41 6.53 2.50
N GLY A 9 12.07 6.21 3.60
CA GLY A 9 13.47 5.77 3.61
C GLY A 9 13.64 4.35 3.08
N ILE A 10 14.90 3.92 2.97
CA ILE A 10 15.26 2.55 2.56
C ILE A 10 14.74 1.54 3.60
N SER A 11 14.06 0.49 3.14
CA SER A 11 13.62 -0.61 3.99
C SER A 11 14.81 -1.40 4.56
N ARG A 12 14.72 -1.78 5.84
CA ARG A 12 15.61 -2.73 6.53
C ARG A 12 14.73 -3.80 7.18
N GLY A 13 14.62 -4.97 6.54
CA GLY A 13 13.62 -5.98 6.92
C GLY A 13 12.21 -5.43 6.72
N ALA A 14 11.32 -5.64 7.70
CA ALA A 14 9.96 -5.08 7.70
C ALA A 14 9.87 -3.61 8.18
N LYS A 15 11.00 -2.94 8.46
CA LYS A 15 11.01 -1.56 9.00
C LYS A 15 11.54 -0.55 7.98
N ARG A 16 10.94 0.63 7.93
CA ARG A 16 11.47 1.80 7.22
C ARG A 16 11.15 3.09 7.96
N SER A 17 11.98 4.12 7.78
CA SER A 17 11.63 5.47 8.22
C SER A 17 10.58 6.06 7.28
N GLU A 18 9.56 6.68 7.84
CA GLU A 18 8.47 7.30 7.09
C GLU A 18 8.15 8.66 7.72
N TYR A 19 8.04 9.69 6.88
CA TYR A 19 7.64 11.04 7.29
C TYR A 19 6.46 11.47 6.44
N GLU A 20 5.40 11.93 7.07
CA GLU A 20 4.19 12.36 6.39
C GLU A 20 3.87 13.82 6.74
N TYR A 21 3.58 14.60 5.70
CA TYR A 21 3.25 16.01 5.83
C TYR A 21 1.93 16.27 5.10
N GLU A 22 0.97 16.91 5.77
CA GLU A 22 -0.18 17.50 5.08
C GLU A 22 0.31 18.66 4.22
N ILE A 23 -0.08 18.65 2.94
CA ILE A 23 0.26 19.68 1.95
C ILE A 23 -1.04 20.25 1.34
N PRO A 24 -1.00 21.45 0.73
CA PRO A 24 -2.14 21.96 -0.01
C PRO A 24 -2.62 20.96 -1.07
N LEU A 25 -3.95 20.85 -1.24
CA LEU A 25 -4.54 19.92 -2.20
C LEU A 25 -4.05 20.19 -3.64
N ALA A 26 -3.98 21.47 -4.02
CA ALA A 26 -3.48 21.87 -5.34
C ALA A 26 -2.05 21.39 -5.59
N ASP A 27 -1.16 21.50 -4.59
CA ASP A 27 0.21 21.00 -4.70
C ASP A 27 0.23 19.47 -4.86
N ALA A 28 -0.63 18.75 -4.14
CA ALA A 28 -0.75 17.30 -4.28
C ALA A 28 -1.23 16.89 -5.69
N ASP A 29 -2.21 17.61 -6.23
CA ASP A 29 -2.72 17.39 -7.59
C ASP A 29 -1.62 17.66 -8.64
N ASP A 30 -0.89 18.76 -8.54
CA ASP A 30 0.21 19.10 -9.45
C ASP A 30 1.32 18.04 -9.38
N ILE A 31 1.72 17.60 -8.18
CA ILE A 31 2.72 16.54 -8.01
C ILE A 31 2.23 15.23 -8.64
N LEU A 32 0.99 14.83 -8.38
CA LEU A 32 0.41 13.60 -8.94
C LEU A 32 0.32 13.67 -10.46
N ASN A 33 -0.01 14.83 -11.03
CA ASN A 33 -0.19 14.99 -12.46
C ASN A 33 1.14 15.05 -13.20
N ASP A 34 2.09 15.86 -12.72
CA ASP A 34 3.27 16.25 -13.49
C ASP A 34 4.57 15.56 -13.05
N LEU A 35 4.65 15.10 -11.80
CA LEU A 35 5.90 14.58 -11.21
C LEU A 35 5.84 13.09 -10.85
N ALA A 36 4.66 12.56 -10.53
CA ALA A 36 4.49 11.16 -10.18
C ALA A 36 4.71 10.25 -11.39
N GLU A 37 5.35 9.11 -11.15
CA GLU A 37 5.48 8.05 -12.14
C GLU A 37 4.08 7.51 -12.52
N LYS A 38 3.92 7.17 -13.80
CA LYS A 38 2.63 6.74 -14.36
C LYS A 38 2.67 5.25 -14.69
N PRO A 39 1.54 4.53 -14.54
CA PRO A 39 0.25 5.01 -14.05
C PRO A 39 0.25 5.30 -12.54
N VAL A 40 -0.61 6.24 -12.11
CA VAL A 40 -0.81 6.46 -10.66
C VAL A 40 -1.51 5.26 -10.05
N ILE A 41 -1.16 4.94 -8.80
CA ILE A 41 -1.88 3.91 -8.04
C ILE A 41 -3.13 4.52 -7.43
N GLU A 42 -4.27 3.91 -7.74
CA GLU A 42 -5.58 4.27 -7.23
C GLU A 42 -6.10 3.12 -6.36
N LYS A 43 -6.56 3.44 -5.15
CA LYS A 43 -7.11 2.43 -4.23
C LYS A 43 -8.08 3.05 -3.22
N THR A 44 -9.04 2.25 -2.78
CA THR A 44 -9.87 2.56 -1.62
C THR A 44 -9.35 1.78 -0.41
N ARG A 45 -8.84 2.50 0.60
CA ARG A 45 -8.36 1.90 1.84
C ARG A 45 -9.45 1.87 2.90
N ARG A 46 -9.69 0.71 3.49
CA ARG A 46 -10.59 0.52 4.65
C ARG A 46 -9.78 0.03 5.84
N ARG A 47 -10.10 0.50 7.04
CA ARG A 47 -9.45 0.05 8.28
C ARG A 47 -10.41 -0.83 9.06
N ILE A 48 -9.98 -2.04 9.41
CA ILE A 48 -10.76 -3.02 10.17
C ILE A 48 -9.98 -3.39 11.42
N GLU A 49 -10.63 -3.35 12.58
CA GLU A 49 -10.07 -3.89 13.81
C GLU A 49 -10.36 -5.39 13.90
N TYR A 50 -9.33 -6.19 14.15
CA TYR A 50 -9.45 -7.62 14.40
C TYR A 50 -8.46 -8.04 15.48
N LYS A 51 -9.00 -8.60 16.58
CA LYS A 51 -8.20 -9.09 17.72
C LYS A 51 -7.16 -8.07 18.25
N GLY A 52 -7.55 -6.80 18.29
CA GLY A 52 -6.71 -5.71 18.82
C GLY A 52 -5.67 -5.17 17.83
N LEU A 53 -5.64 -5.67 16.59
CA LEU A 53 -4.83 -5.13 15.51
C LEU A 53 -5.69 -4.42 14.48
N PHE A 54 -5.13 -3.38 13.87
CA PHE A 54 -5.77 -2.69 12.77
C PHE A 54 -5.20 -3.15 11.45
N TRP A 55 -6.08 -3.68 10.61
CA TRP A 55 -5.79 -4.10 9.25
C TRP A 55 -6.24 -3.02 8.28
N GLU A 56 -5.36 -2.65 7.36
CA GLU A 56 -5.64 -1.79 6.23
C GLU A 56 -5.90 -2.63 4.99
N ILE A 57 -7.13 -2.56 4.49
CA ILE A 57 -7.59 -3.29 3.31
C ILE A 57 -7.63 -2.33 2.13
N ASP A 58 -6.72 -2.53 1.21
CA ASP A 58 -6.61 -1.79 -0.03
C ASP A 58 -7.29 -2.52 -1.17
N GLU A 59 -8.40 -1.97 -1.65
CA GLU A 59 -9.02 -2.39 -2.90
C GLU A 59 -8.51 -1.49 -4.03
N PHE A 60 -7.65 -2.04 -4.88
CA PHE A 60 -7.02 -1.29 -5.98
C PHE A 60 -7.96 -1.16 -7.18
N SER A 61 -7.85 -0.03 -7.87
CA SER A 61 -8.58 0.30 -9.10
C SER A 61 -7.62 0.67 -10.24
N GLY A 62 -8.17 1.04 -11.39
CA GLY A 62 -7.38 1.41 -12.57
C GLY A 62 -6.56 0.23 -13.12
N GLU A 63 -5.29 0.45 -13.41
CA GLU A 63 -4.39 -0.59 -13.95
C GLU A 63 -4.09 -1.72 -12.94
N ASN A 64 -4.42 -1.53 -11.65
CA ASN A 64 -4.30 -2.55 -10.61
C ASN A 64 -5.65 -3.14 -10.19
N GLN A 65 -6.70 -2.94 -10.98
CA GLN A 65 -8.04 -3.43 -10.68
C GLN A 65 -8.07 -4.93 -10.42
N GLY A 66 -8.75 -5.32 -9.34
CA GLY A 66 -8.94 -6.72 -8.94
C GLY A 66 -7.93 -7.21 -7.89
N LEU A 67 -6.88 -6.43 -7.62
CA LEU A 67 -6.00 -6.66 -6.49
C LEU A 67 -6.64 -6.14 -5.21
N ILE A 68 -6.64 -6.98 -4.17
CA ILE A 68 -6.98 -6.60 -2.80
C ILE A 68 -5.82 -6.99 -1.90
N LEU A 69 -5.25 -6.02 -1.18
CA LEU A 69 -4.18 -6.28 -0.22
C LEU A 69 -4.63 -5.93 1.20
N ALA A 70 -4.21 -6.75 2.15
CA ALA A 70 -4.39 -6.51 3.57
C ALA A 70 -3.02 -6.30 4.20
N GLU A 71 -2.80 -5.11 4.76
CA GLU A 71 -1.59 -4.74 5.49
C GLU A 71 -1.93 -4.62 6.99
N VAL A 72 -1.03 -5.08 7.86
CA VAL A 72 -1.14 -4.89 9.30
C VAL A 72 0.20 -4.40 9.83
N GLU A 73 0.18 -3.35 10.64
CA GLU A 73 1.37 -2.88 11.34
C GLU A 73 1.51 -3.63 12.66
N LEU A 74 2.73 -4.12 12.93
CA LEU A 74 3.08 -4.83 14.15
C LEU A 74 4.06 -3.99 14.97
N ASP A 75 3.98 -4.08 16.30
CA ASP A 75 4.92 -3.44 17.21
C ASP A 75 6.31 -4.11 17.14
N ALA A 76 6.33 -5.41 16.84
CA ALA A 76 7.53 -6.21 16.66
C ALA A 76 7.37 -7.22 15.51
N GLU A 77 8.49 -7.57 14.87
CA GLU A 77 8.51 -8.48 13.71
C GLU A 77 8.10 -9.91 14.08
N ASP A 78 8.33 -10.33 15.32
CA ASP A 78 7.98 -11.64 15.88
C ASP A 78 6.66 -11.63 16.65
N GLN A 79 5.87 -10.55 16.55
CA GLN A 79 4.58 -10.46 17.19
C GLN A 79 3.64 -11.53 16.66
N ALA A 80 3.18 -12.42 17.54
CA ALA A 80 2.17 -13.41 17.19
C ALA A 80 0.84 -12.71 16.86
N ILE A 81 0.24 -13.07 15.72
CA ILE A 81 -1.04 -12.53 15.27
C ILE A 81 -2.02 -13.66 14.99
N GLU A 82 -3.29 -13.41 15.32
CA GLU A 82 -4.40 -14.24 14.84
C GLU A 82 -4.85 -13.70 13.48
N LEU A 83 -4.68 -14.49 12.42
CA LEU A 83 -5.11 -14.08 11.08
C LEU A 83 -6.64 -14.09 10.99
N PRO A 84 -7.24 -12.97 10.55
CA PRO A 84 -8.64 -12.98 10.16
C PRO A 84 -8.92 -14.06 9.09
N PRO A 85 -10.12 -14.69 9.10
CA PRO A 85 -10.44 -15.81 8.19
C PRO A 85 -10.53 -15.40 6.71
N TRP A 86 -10.53 -14.11 6.41
CA TRP A 86 -10.55 -13.55 5.06
C TRP A 86 -9.15 -13.20 4.53
N ILE A 87 -8.09 -13.36 5.33
CA ILE A 87 -6.72 -13.24 4.85
C ILE A 87 -6.38 -14.44 3.96
N GLY A 88 -5.80 -14.14 2.80
CA GLY A 88 -5.33 -15.12 1.83
C GLY A 88 -3.83 -15.41 2.00
N GLU A 89 -3.13 -15.44 0.86
CA GLU A 89 -1.69 -15.69 0.79
C GLU A 89 -0.88 -14.56 1.45
N GLU A 90 0.18 -14.95 2.16
CA GLU A 90 1.15 -14.00 2.72
C GLU A 90 2.14 -13.54 1.63
N VAL A 91 2.17 -12.24 1.36
CA VAL A 91 2.96 -11.64 0.27
C VAL A 91 3.97 -10.58 0.75
N THR A 92 4.23 -10.50 2.06
CA THR A 92 5.12 -9.51 2.71
C THR A 92 6.49 -9.38 2.03
N HIS A 93 7.05 -10.52 1.61
CA HIS A 93 8.38 -10.59 1.02
C HIS A 93 8.37 -10.69 -0.52
N ASP A 94 7.19 -10.64 -1.15
CA ASP A 94 7.08 -10.66 -2.60
C ASP A 94 7.13 -9.24 -3.16
N PRO A 95 8.22 -8.86 -3.86
CA PRO A 95 8.36 -7.50 -4.35
C PRO A 95 7.28 -7.10 -5.35
N ARG A 96 6.63 -8.06 -6.03
CA ARG A 96 5.61 -7.76 -7.04
C ARG A 96 4.47 -6.90 -6.45
N TYR A 97 4.13 -7.14 -5.19
CA TYR A 97 3.04 -6.45 -4.49
C TYR A 97 3.43 -5.08 -3.92
N TYR A 98 4.69 -4.65 -4.04
CA TYR A 98 5.09 -3.32 -3.59
C TYR A 98 4.56 -2.24 -4.54
N ASN A 99 4.04 -1.14 -4.00
CA ASN A 99 3.51 -0.03 -4.81
C ASN A 99 4.52 0.47 -5.86
N SER A 100 5.81 0.53 -5.54
CA SER A 100 6.85 0.92 -6.50
C SER A 100 6.94 -0.03 -7.70
N ASN A 101 6.62 -1.31 -7.50
CA ASN A 101 6.60 -2.31 -8.57
C ASN A 101 5.23 -2.40 -9.24
N LEU A 102 4.13 -2.19 -8.53
CA LEU A 102 2.77 -2.12 -9.10
C LEU A 102 2.57 -0.94 -10.05
N VAL A 103 3.30 0.16 -9.88
CA VAL A 103 3.35 1.24 -10.88
C VAL A 103 3.99 0.74 -12.18
N LEU A 104 5.15 0.07 -12.07
CA LEU A 104 5.94 -0.38 -13.22
C LEU A 104 5.31 -1.60 -13.94
N HIS A 105 4.75 -2.53 -13.18
CA HIS A 105 4.17 -3.80 -13.63
C HIS A 105 2.80 -3.98 -12.98
N PRO A 106 1.76 -3.28 -13.47
CA PRO A 106 0.44 -3.33 -12.88
C PRO A 106 -0.15 -4.75 -12.82
N TYR A 107 -0.94 -5.02 -11.79
CA TYR A 107 -1.53 -6.32 -11.50
C TYR A 107 -2.31 -6.91 -12.67
N THR A 108 -3.02 -6.07 -13.45
CA THR A 108 -3.77 -6.50 -14.64
C THR A 108 -2.89 -7.08 -15.75
N LYS A 109 -1.57 -6.87 -15.70
CA LYS A 109 -0.58 -7.38 -16.66
C LYS A 109 0.20 -8.57 -16.13
N TRP A 110 -0.12 -9.07 -14.94
CA TRP A 110 0.54 -10.25 -14.41
C TRP A 110 0.06 -11.48 -15.19
N ASP A 111 1.00 -12.34 -15.56
CA ASP A 111 0.65 -13.61 -16.20
C ASP A 111 -0.11 -14.46 -15.19
N LEU A 112 -1.42 -14.62 -15.42
CA LEU A 112 -2.26 -15.59 -14.71
C LEU A 112 -1.92 -16.98 -15.26
N THR A 113 -0.79 -17.55 -14.82
CA THR A 113 -0.51 -18.98 -15.02
C THR A 113 -1.29 -19.82 -14.04
#